data_AF-A0A1H8CPM7-F1
#
_entry.id   AF-A0A1H8CPM7-F1
#
_cell.length_a   1.000
_cell.length_b   1.000
_cell.length_c   1.000
_cell.angle_alpha   90.00
_cell.angle_beta   90.00
_cell.angle_gamma   90.00
#
_symmetry.space_group_name_H-M   'P 1'
#
loop_
_entity.id
_entity.type
_entity.pdbx_description
1 polymer ?
#
loop_
_entity_poly.entity_id
_entity_poly.type
_entity_poly.pdbx_seq_one_letter_code
_entity_poly.pdbx_strand_id
1 'polypeptide(L)'
;MEAIGIVLVSIICITIFGTFFHSIMSRRAEGVTRRIYQARMNIHMGLMFLSIAILQLTIPGSSWLRYTFIFLIFAVGLINLYYGVKHRRYFRQLVETQDEVTQQT
;
A
#
# COMPACT_ATOMS: atom_id res chain seq x y z
N MET A 1 22.02 9.70 10.17
CA MET A 1 21.39 9.97 8.85
C MET A 1 21.44 8.73 7.96
N GLU A 2 22.62 8.11 7.78
CA GLU A 2 22.83 6.87 7.01
C GLU A 2 21.83 5.73 7.34
N ALA A 3 21.69 5.37 8.63
CA ALA A 3 20.86 4.24 9.04
C ALA A 3 19.37 4.40 8.69
N ILE A 4 18.82 5.61 8.79
CA ILE A 4 17.41 5.89 8.46
C ILE A 4 17.19 5.72 6.95
N GLY A 5 18.12 6.21 6.12
CA GLY A 5 18.07 6.03 4.68
C GLY A 5 18.07 4.56 4.27
N ILE A 6 18.95 3.75 4.87
CA ILE A 6 19.07 2.31 4.58
C ILE A 6 17.77 1.56 4.95
N VAL A 7 17.18 1.86 6.11
CA VAL A 7 15.91 1.26 6.54
C VAL A 7 14.78 1.64 5.59
N LEU A 8 14.66 2.91 5.23
CA LEU A 8 13.63 3.39 4.30
C LEU A 8 13.77 2.76 2.92
N VAL A 9 14.99 2.69 2.38
CA VAL A 9 15.26 2.03 1.08
C VAL A 9 14.91 0.55 1.14
N SER A 10 15.24 -0.13 2.24
CA SER A 10 14.87 -1.54 2.45
C SER A 10 13.35 -1.74 2.47
N ILE A 11 12.62 -0.86 3.16
CA ILE A 11 11.14 -0.86 3.16
C ILE A 11 10.59 -0.59 1.76
N ILE A 12 11.18 0.33 1.01
CA ILE A 12 10.79 0.61 -0.38
C ILE A 12 10.99 -0.64 -1.25
N CYS A 13 12.14 -1.31 -1.17
CA CYS A 13 12.37 -2.55 -1.91
C CYS A 13 11.30 -3.62 -1.56
N ILE A 14 11.05 -3.87 -0.27
CA ILE A 14 10.05 -4.85 0.18
C ILE A 14 8.64 -4.49 -0.32
N THR A 15 8.27 -3.21 -0.26
CA THR A 15 6.95 -2.73 -0.71
C THR A 15 6.79 -2.80 -2.22
N ILE A 16 7.85 -2.59 -3.00
CA ILE A 16 7.86 -2.82 -4.46
C ILE A 16 7.57 -4.29 -4.76
N PHE A 17 8.32 -5.22 -4.14
CA PHE A 17 8.08 -6.66 -4.33
C PHE A 17 6.65 -7.06 -3.94
N GLY A 18 6.16 -6.58 -2.80
CA GLY A 18 4.78 -6.81 -2.36
C GLY A 18 3.73 -6.27 -3.33
N THR A 19 3.97 -5.09 -3.89
CA THR A 19 3.07 -4.46 -4.88
C THR A 19 3.03 -5.27 -6.18
N PHE A 20 4.20 -5.69 -6.70
CA PHE A 20 4.27 -6.52 -7.91
C PHE A 20 3.60 -7.88 -7.72
N PHE A 21 3.87 -8.56 -6.61
CA PHE A 21 3.29 -9.87 -6.30
C PHE A 21 1.76 -9.80 -6.21
N HIS A 22 1.24 -8.82 -5.45
CA HIS A 22 -0.20 -8.63 -5.32
C HIS A 22 -0.87 -8.14 -6.62
N SER A 23 -0.17 -7.36 -7.44
CA SER A 23 -0.66 -6.96 -8.76
C SER A 23 -0.91 -8.17 -9.67
N ILE A 24 0.07 -9.08 -9.76
CA ILE A 24 -0.04 -10.32 -10.54
C ILE A 24 -1.15 -11.21 -9.99
N MET A 25 -1.21 -11.38 -8.66
CA MET A 25 -2.22 -12.21 -8.02
C MET A 25 -3.64 -11.64 -8.19
N SER A 26 -3.80 -10.31 -8.15
CA SER A 26 -5.10 -9.67 -8.39
C SER A 26 -5.59 -9.81 -9.83
N ARG A 27 -4.68 -9.97 -10.79
CA ARG A 27 -5.02 -10.22 -12.20
C ARG A 27 -5.45 -11.66 -12.45
N ARG A 28 -5.00 -12.59 -11.60
CA ARG A 28 -5.32 -14.03 -11.68
C ARG A 28 -6.53 -14.44 -10.85
N ALA A 29 -6.97 -13.60 -9.90
CA ALA A 29 -8.11 -13.88 -9.05
C ALA A 29 -9.40 -13.25 -9.60
N GLU A 30 -10.54 -13.85 -9.28
CA GLU A 30 -11.87 -13.33 -9.61
C GLU A 30 -12.69 -13.04 -8.33
N GLY A 31 -13.82 -12.37 -8.48
CA GLY A 31 -14.76 -12.11 -7.37
C GLY A 31 -14.19 -11.34 -6.17
N VAL A 32 -14.56 -11.74 -4.96
CA VAL A 32 -14.18 -11.09 -3.70
C VAL A 32 -12.68 -11.23 -3.43
N THR A 33 -12.08 -12.36 -3.81
CA THR A 33 -10.64 -12.64 -3.67
C THR A 33 -9.78 -11.64 -4.44
N ARG A 34 -10.21 -11.25 -5.65
CA ARG A 34 -9.57 -10.18 -6.43
C ARG A 34 -9.55 -8.85 -5.67
N ARG A 35 -10.66 -8.49 -5.02
CA ARG A 35 -10.78 -7.24 -4.26
C ARG A 35 -9.89 -7.24 -3.00
N ILE A 36 -9.69 -8.40 -2.37
CA ILE A 36 -8.74 -8.56 -1.27
C ILE A 36 -7.30 -8.36 -1.75
N TYR A 37 -6.91 -8.93 -2.89
CA TYR A 37 -5.57 -8.72 -3.44
C TYR A 37 -5.33 -7.26 -3.86
N GLN A 38 -6.34 -6.59 -4.42
CA GLN A 38 -6.26 -5.15 -4.69
C GLN A 38 -6.12 -4.32 -3.41
N ALA A 39 -6.86 -4.65 -2.35
CA ALA A 39 -6.74 -3.97 -1.06
C ALA A 39 -5.32 -4.12 -0.47
N ARG A 40 -4.71 -5.31 -0.56
CA ARG A 40 -3.30 -5.54 -0.15
C ARG A 40 -2.32 -4.75 -1.02
N MET A 41 -2.53 -4.73 -2.34
CA MET A 41 -1.71 -3.92 -3.26
C MET A 41 -1.75 -2.44 -2.90
N ASN A 42 -2.93 -1.87 -2.62
CA ASN A 42 -3.08 -0.46 -2.24
C ASN A 42 -2.38 -0.14 -0.91
N ILE A 43 -2.37 -1.07 0.05
CA ILE A 43 -1.60 -0.92 1.30
C ILE A 43 -0.10 -0.85 1.00
N HIS A 44 0.44 -1.78 0.21
CA HIS A 44 1.87 -1.81 -0.12
C HIS A 44 2.30 -0.57 -0.91
N MET A 45 1.51 -0.17 -1.91
CA MET A 45 1.78 1.04 -2.69
C MET A 45 1.68 2.32 -1.83
N GLY A 46 0.69 2.39 -0.93
CA GLY A 46 0.57 3.49 0.04
C GLY A 46 1.78 3.60 0.97
N LEU A 47 2.23 2.47 1.52
CA LEU A 47 3.41 2.41 2.38
C LEU A 47 4.71 2.78 1.63
N MET A 48 4.82 2.38 0.36
CA MET A 48 5.92 2.76 -0.52
C MET A 48 5.97 4.28 -0.71
N PHE A 49 4.87 4.93 -1.07
CA PHE A 49 4.83 6.39 -1.24
C PHE A 49 5.12 7.13 0.05
N LEU A 50 4.61 6.64 1.18
CA LEU A 50 4.92 7.21 2.50
C LEU A 50 6.43 7.14 2.80
N SER A 51 7.05 6.00 2.53
CA SER A 51 8.49 5.78 2.73
C SER A 51 9.34 6.66 1.80
N ILE A 52 8.93 6.81 0.55
CA ILE A 52 9.59 7.70 -0.43
C ILE A 52 9.50 9.16 0.01
N ALA A 53 8.32 9.61 0.46
CA ALA A 53 8.14 10.97 0.94
C ALA A 53 9.02 11.27 2.16
N ILE A 54 9.08 10.34 3.14
CA ILE A 54 9.95 10.47 4.32
C ILE A 54 11.43 10.48 3.89
N LEU A 55 11.85 9.58 2.99
CA LEU A 55 13.22 9.57 2.47
C LEU A 55 13.57 10.92 1.82
N GLN A 56 12.66 11.48 1.02
CA GLN A 56 12.86 12.78 0.41
C GLN A 56 12.87 13.94 1.40
N LEU A 57 12.33 13.82 2.61
CA LEU A 57 12.52 14.84 3.65
C LEU A 57 13.93 14.79 4.26
N THR A 58 14.60 13.64 4.22
CA THR A 58 15.95 13.49 4.80
C THR A 58 17.08 14.05 3.94
N ILE A 59 16.84 14.19 2.63
CA ILE A 59 17.81 14.79 1.70
C ILE A 59 17.82 16.31 1.95
N PRO A 60 18.96 16.99 2.05
CA PRO A 60 18.98 18.45 2.18
C PRO A 60 18.56 19.14 0.87
N GLY A 61 17.85 20.27 0.96
CA GLY A 61 17.54 21.13 -0.19
C GLY A 61 16.38 22.08 0.07
N SER A 62 16.43 23.29 -0.49
CA SER A 62 15.57 24.43 -0.12
C SER A 62 14.49 24.79 -1.16
N SER A 63 14.25 23.93 -2.16
CA SER A 63 13.28 24.22 -3.22
C SER A 63 11.83 24.07 -2.72
N TRP A 64 11.04 25.14 -2.81
CA TRP A 64 9.60 25.10 -2.51
C TRP A 64 8.85 24.04 -3.32
N LEU A 65 9.17 23.92 -4.62
CA LEU A 65 8.56 22.92 -5.50
C LEU A 65 8.76 21.51 -4.98
N ARG A 66 9.95 21.22 -4.44
CA ARG A 66 10.27 19.92 -3.87
C ARG A 66 9.37 19.58 -2.70
N TYR A 67 9.17 20.51 -1.76
CA TYR A 67 8.29 20.28 -0.61
C TYR A 67 6.84 20.06 -1.04
N THR A 68 6.37 20.77 -2.06
CA THR A 68 5.03 20.55 -2.64
C THR A 68 4.90 19.14 -3.21
N PHE A 69 5.87 18.67 -3.99
CA PHE A 69 5.83 17.29 -4.52
C PHE A 69 5.90 16.23 -3.41
N ILE A 70 6.76 16.43 -2.39
CA ILE A 70 6.83 15.52 -1.24
C ILE A 70 5.48 15.45 -0.53
N PHE A 71 4.83 16.58 -0.31
CA PHE A 71 3.52 16.64 0.32
C PHE A 71 2.45 15.91 -0.50
N LEU A 72 2.42 16.10 -1.82
CA LEU A 72 1.49 15.39 -2.70
C LEU A 72 1.70 13.88 -2.67
N ILE A 73 2.96 13.42 -2.75
CA ILE A 73 3.31 11.99 -2.66
C ILE A 73 2.89 11.43 -1.31
N PHE A 74 3.17 12.15 -0.23
CA PHE A 74 2.78 11.78 1.13
C PHE A 74 1.26 11.65 1.26
N ALA A 75 0.50 12.64 0.77
CA ALA A 75 -0.96 12.64 0.82
C ALA A 75 -1.56 11.47 0.04
N VAL A 76 -1.09 11.22 -1.18
CA VAL A 76 -1.51 10.07 -2.00
C VAL A 76 -1.18 8.74 -1.31
N GLY A 77 0.01 8.63 -0.71
CA GLY A 77 0.41 7.46 0.06
C GLY A 77 -0.52 7.21 1.25
N LEU A 78 -0.86 8.25 1.99
CA LEU A 78 -1.75 8.17 3.16
C LEU A 78 -3.18 7.77 2.77
N ILE A 79 -3.70 8.36 1.70
CA ILE A 79 -5.02 8.04 1.14
C ILE A 79 -5.07 6.57 0.71
N ASN A 80 -4.07 6.10 -0.04
CA ASN A 80 -4.00 4.71 -0.50
C ASN A 80 -3.88 3.72 0.65
N LEU A 81 -3.11 4.07 1.69
CA LEU A 81 -2.97 3.25 2.89
C LEU A 81 -4.29 3.17 3.66
N TYR A 82 -4.96 4.30 3.89
CA TYR A 82 -6.24 4.35 4.60
C TYR A 82 -7.32 3.53 3.88
N TYR A 83 -7.51 3.76 2.58
CA TYR A 83 -8.47 3.00 1.80
C TYR A 83 -8.08 1.53 1.67
N GLY A 84 -6.79 1.20 1.56
CA GLY A 84 -6.31 -0.17 1.55
C GLY A 84 -6.68 -0.93 2.83
N VAL A 85 -6.45 -0.32 4.00
CA VAL A 85 -6.80 -0.91 5.30
C VAL A 85 -8.32 -1.03 5.47
N LYS A 86 -9.09 0.02 5.12
CA LYS A 86 -10.55 0.02 5.19
C LYS A 86 -11.16 -1.09 4.32
N HIS A 87 -10.75 -1.17 3.06
CA HIS A 87 -11.23 -2.20 2.13
C HIS A 87 -10.80 -3.60 2.56
N ARG A 88 -9.58 -3.79 3.07
CA ARG A 88 -9.13 -5.10 3.56
C ARG A 88 -10.01 -5.62 4.69
N ARG A 89 -10.42 -4.77 5.63
CA ARG A 89 -11.33 -5.15 6.73
C ARG A 89 -12.71 -5.53 6.19
N TYR A 90 -13.27 -4.69 5.32
CA TYR A 90 -14.58 -4.92 4.73
C TYR A 90 -14.65 -6.22 3.90
N PHE A 91 -13.69 -6.45 3.02
CA PHE A 91 -13.70 -7.66 2.18
C PHE A 91 -13.38 -8.93 2.95
N ARG A 92 -12.65 -8.87 4.07
CA ARG A 92 -12.42 -10.06 4.91
C ARG A 92 -13.72 -10.55 5.55
N GLN A 93 -14.53 -9.64 6.07
CA GLN A 93 -15.84 -9.96 6.66
C GLN A 93 -16.79 -10.57 5.63
N LEU A 94 -16.76 -10.08 4.38
CA LEU A 94 -17.59 -10.62 3.31
C LEU A 94 -17.21 -12.05 2.89
N VAL A 95 -15.91 -12.41 2.94
CA VAL A 95 -15.46 -13.79 2.68
C VAL A 95 -15.91 -14.72 3.81
N GLU A 96 -15.69 -14.33 5.06
CA GLU A 96 -16.13 -15.11 6.24
C GLU A 96 -17.65 -15.40 6.17
N THR A 97 -18.46 -14.42 5.76
CA THR A 97 -19.92 -14.60 5.62
C THR A 97 -20.31 -15.51 4.45
N GLN A 98 -19.59 -15.47 3.31
CA GLN A 98 -19.89 -16.37 2.18
C GLN A 98 -19.53 -17.83 2.47
N ASP A 99 -18.45 -18.06 3.23
CA ASP A 99 -18.04 -19.40 3.64
C ASP A 99 -19.08 -20.03 4.59
N GLU A 100 -19.67 -19.25 5.50
CA GLU A 100 -20.74 -19.71 6.39
C GLU A 100 -22.03 -20.10 5.63
N VAL A 101 -22.44 -19.30 4.64
CA VAL A 101 -23.64 -19.58 3.83
C VAL A 101 -23.47 -20.83 2.96
N THR A 102 -22.27 -21.04 2.41
CA THR A 102 -21.97 -22.20 1.55
C THR A 102 -21.90 -23.51 2.34
N GLN A 103 -21.57 -23.47 3.64
CA GLN A 103 -21.55 -24.66 4.50
C GLN A 103 -22.94 -25.08 5.02
N GLN A 104 -23.97 -24.24 4.87
CA GLN A 104 -25.34 -24.53 5.32
C GLN A 104 -26.26 -25.07 4.20
N THR A 105 -25.80 -25.11 2.96
CA THR A 105 -26.50 -25.67 1.79
C THR A 105 -25.90 -26.99 1.34
#